data_AF-A0A2V5KF63-F1
#
_entry.id   AF-A0A2V5KF63-F1
#
_cell.length_a   1.000
_cell.length_b   1.000
_cell.length_c   1.000
_cell.angle_alpha   90.00
_cell.angle_beta   90.00
_cell.angle_gamma   90.00
#
_symmetry.space_group_name_H-M   'P 1'
#
loop_
_entity.id
_entity.type
_entity.pdbx_description
1 polymer ?
#
loop_
_entity_poly.entity_id
_entity_poly.type
_entity_poly.pdbx_seq_one_letter_code
_entity_poly.pdbx_strand_id
1 'polypeptide(L)'
;MSTAKMAMAANLESMGKNDQALSIYQQIASIYPNSFNAPLALLSQVYLLKSENRIEEARRICETILTRYRESFWAGEAAQELRLLKPNASSQAPSAQRIPPLLTAPSSTPADALPPNSPKPR
;
A
#
# COMPACT_ATOMS: atom_id res chain seq x y z
N MET A 1 -2.55 21.83 21.22
CA MET A 1 -1.31 21.63 20.44
C MET A 1 -1.09 20.13 20.27
N SER A 2 -0.89 19.63 19.05
CA SER A 2 -0.69 18.19 18.82
C SER A 2 0.66 17.66 19.34
N THR A 3 1.71 18.49 19.34
CA THR A 3 3.06 18.10 19.81
C THR A 3 3.09 17.72 21.29
N ALA A 4 2.42 18.48 22.16
CA ALA A 4 2.35 18.17 23.58
C ALA A 4 1.60 16.84 23.84
N LYS A 5 0.54 16.58 23.07
CA LYS A 5 -0.18 15.30 23.13
C LYS A 5 0.66 14.14 22.60
N MET A 6 1.48 14.34 21.56
CA MET A 6 2.44 13.34 21.09
C MET A 6 3.42 12.95 22.20
N ALA A 7 4.02 13.94 22.88
CA ALA A 7 4.94 13.68 23.98
C ALA A 7 4.25 12.94 25.14
N MET A 8 3.00 13.30 25.47
CA MET A 8 2.22 12.59 26.49
C MET A 8 1.97 11.12 26.10
N ALA A 9 1.58 10.86 24.86
CA ALA A 9 1.36 9.50 24.37
C ALA A 9 2.63 8.66 24.42
N ALA A 10 3.77 9.21 23.97
CA ALA A 10 5.07 8.53 24.03
C ALA A 10 5.51 8.21 25.47
N ASN A 11 5.24 9.10 26.43
CA ASN A 11 5.50 8.83 27.85
C ASN A 11 4.62 7.68 28.37
N LEU A 12 3.33 7.67 28.02
CA LEU A 12 2.41 6.60 28.42
C LEU A 12 2.85 5.24 27.84
N GLU A 13 3.24 5.22 26.57
CA GLU A 13 3.82 4.06 25.89
C GLU A 13 5.08 3.55 26.61
N SER A 14 6.02 4.45 26.95
CA SER A 14 7.23 4.08 27.71
C SER A 14 6.92 3.54 29.12
N MET A 15 5.76 3.86 29.69
CA MET A 15 5.29 3.31 30.96
C MET A 15 4.51 1.99 30.80
N GLY A 16 4.38 1.47 29.58
CA GLY A 16 3.58 0.27 29.27
C GLY A 16 2.07 0.52 29.31
N LYS A 17 1.62 1.78 29.36
CA LYS A 17 0.20 2.16 29.38
C LYS A 17 -0.34 2.26 27.95
N ASN A 18 -0.26 1.16 27.20
CA ASN A 18 -0.53 1.12 25.77
C ASN A 18 -1.95 1.59 25.41
N ASP A 19 -2.99 1.15 26.11
CA ASP A 19 -4.37 1.60 25.85
C ASP A 19 -4.54 3.12 25.98
N GLN A 20 -3.91 3.72 26.98
CA GLN A 20 -3.95 5.17 27.17
C GLN A 20 -3.17 5.89 26.07
N ALA A 21 -2.00 5.37 25.69
CA ALA A 21 -1.21 5.91 24.58
C ALA A 21 -2.01 5.86 23.26
N LEU A 22 -2.63 4.71 22.94
CA LEU A 22 -3.49 4.53 21.77
C LEU A 22 -4.63 5.55 21.75
N SER A 23 -5.30 5.77 22.88
CA SER A 23 -6.37 6.78 22.98
C SER A 23 -5.86 8.19 22.67
N ILE A 24 -4.70 8.58 23.21
CA ILE A 24 -4.13 9.90 22.92
C ILE A 24 -3.71 10.03 21.45
N TYR A 25 -3.06 9.01 20.88
CA TYR A 25 -2.71 9.03 19.46
C TYR A 25 -3.94 9.13 18.55
N GLN A 26 -5.02 8.40 18.86
CA GLN A 26 -6.28 8.50 18.13
C GLN A 26 -6.90 9.91 18.23
N GLN A 27 -6.87 10.52 19.42
CA GLN A 27 -7.31 11.90 19.60
C GLN A 27 -6.49 12.89 18.77
N ILE A 28 -5.18 12.69 18.63
CA ILE A 28 -4.33 13.57 17.81
C ILE A 28 -4.77 13.52 16.35
N ALA A 29 -4.98 12.32 15.81
CA ALA A 29 -5.44 12.13 14.44
C ALA A 29 -6.85 12.67 14.20
N SER A 30 -7.72 12.64 15.21
CA SER A 30 -9.11 13.13 15.11
C SER A 30 -9.23 14.64 15.29
N ILE A 31 -8.54 15.23 16.28
CA ILE A 31 -8.65 16.65 16.62
C ILE A 31 -7.75 17.50 15.72
N TYR A 32 -6.62 16.97 15.27
CA TYR A 32 -5.64 17.70 14.48
C TYR A 32 -5.33 17.00 13.15
N PRO A 33 -6.35 16.67 12.33
CA PRO A 33 -6.16 15.85 11.13
C PRO A 33 -5.17 16.49 10.16
N ASN A 34 -5.16 17.81 9.98
CA ASN A 34 -4.26 18.48 9.04
C ASN A 34 -2.85 18.76 9.61
N SER A 35 -2.54 18.28 10.83
CA SER A 35 -1.23 18.52 11.44
C SER A 35 -0.21 17.48 10.99
N PHE A 36 1.07 17.85 10.97
CA PHE A 36 2.17 16.93 10.72
C PHE A 36 2.15 15.70 11.65
N ASN A 37 1.65 15.89 12.87
CA ASN A 37 1.59 14.84 13.89
C ASN A 37 0.43 13.85 13.72
N ALA A 38 -0.59 14.15 12.90
CA ALA A 38 -1.71 13.22 12.69
C ALA A 38 -1.27 11.89 12.06
N PRO A 39 -0.58 11.89 10.90
CA PRO A 39 -0.04 10.65 10.33
C PRO A 39 1.03 9.99 11.20
N LEU A 40 1.82 10.77 11.95
CA LEU A 40 2.77 10.23 12.92
C LEU A 40 2.09 9.51 14.09
N ALA A 41 1.01 10.06 14.63
CA ALA A 41 0.22 9.45 15.69
C ALA A 41 -0.44 8.15 15.22
N LEU A 42 -0.92 8.11 13.97
CA LEU A 42 -1.43 6.87 13.37
C LEU A 42 -0.31 5.83 13.23
N LEU A 43 0.87 6.23 12.75
CA LEU A 43 2.00 5.30 12.63
C LEU A 43 2.46 4.77 14.00
N SER A 44 2.43 5.60 15.04
CA SER A 44 2.73 5.16 16.41
C SER A 44 1.74 4.11 16.91
N GLN A 45 0.44 4.23 16.56
CA GLN A 45 -0.55 3.19 16.83
C GLN A 45 -0.23 1.87 16.12
N VAL A 46 0.29 1.91 14.88
CA VAL A 46 0.69 0.71 14.14
C VAL A 46 1.75 -0.08 14.93
N TYR A 47 2.78 0.60 15.45
CA TYR A 47 3.84 -0.07 16.23
C TYR A 47 3.30 -0.68 17.53
N LEU A 48 2.46 0.04 18.27
CA LEU A 48 1.81 -0.48 19.48
C LEU A 48 0.95 -1.70 19.17
N LEU A 49 0.07 -1.62 18.17
CA LEU A 49 -0.81 -2.71 17.75
C LEU A 49 -0.02 -3.95 17.30
N LYS A 50 1.10 -3.75 16.60
CA LYS A 50 2.02 -4.84 16.24
C LYS A 50 2.58 -5.55 17.47
N SER A 51 3.02 -4.79 18.47
CA SER A 51 3.57 -5.35 19.71
C SER A 51 2.52 -6.17 20.49
N GLU A 52 1.24 -5.81 20.34
CA GLU A 52 0.09 -6.51 20.94
C GLU A 52 -0.46 -7.65 20.07
N ASN A 53 0.21 -8.00 18.96
CA ASN A 53 -0.24 -9.00 17.99
C ASN A 53 -1.60 -8.67 17.33
N ARG A 54 -2.02 -7.39 17.34
CA ARG A 54 -3.24 -6.87 16.71
C ARG A 54 -2.99 -6.47 15.26
N ILE A 55 -2.54 -7.45 14.47
CA ILE A 55 -2.03 -7.26 13.09
C ILE A 55 -3.08 -6.66 12.15
N GLU A 56 -4.34 -7.09 12.24
CA GLU A 56 -5.40 -6.57 11.36
C GLU A 56 -5.73 -5.10 11.64
N GLU A 57 -5.65 -4.66 12.89
CA GLU A 57 -5.87 -3.26 13.24
C GLU A 57 -4.71 -2.40 12.76
N ALA A 58 -3.47 -2.85 12.97
CA ALA A 58 -2.27 -2.20 12.44
C ALA A 58 -2.37 -2.01 10.91
N ARG A 59 -2.84 -3.04 10.20
CA ARG A 59 -3.06 -3.02 8.75
C ARG A 59 -4.02 -1.90 8.32
N ARG A 60 -5.19 -1.82 8.98
CA ARG A 60 -6.21 -0.79 8.72
C ARG A 60 -5.71 0.63 8.97
N ILE A 61 -4.87 0.81 9.99
CA ILE A 61 -4.28 2.12 10.27
C ILE A 61 -3.28 2.50 9.18
N CYS A 62 -2.42 1.59 8.71
CA CYS A 62 -1.56 1.83 7.56
C CYS A 62 -2.37 2.23 6.31
N GLU A 63 -3.44 1.49 5.99
CA GLU A 63 -4.35 1.83 4.88
C GLU A 63 -4.96 3.24 5.03
N THR A 64 -5.30 3.64 6.26
CA THR A 64 -5.79 5.00 6.55
C THR A 64 -4.73 6.05 6.26
N ILE A 65 -3.46 5.80 6.63
CA ILE A 65 -2.35 6.71 6.32
C ILE A 65 -2.16 6.83 4.81
N LEU A 66 -2.18 5.70 4.08
CA LEU A 66 -1.97 5.67 2.63
C LEU A 66 -3.12 6.27 1.82
N THR A 67 -4.32 6.35 2.40
CA THR A 67 -5.50 6.93 1.73
C THR A 67 -5.68 8.40 2.09
N ARG A 68 -5.62 8.75 3.37
CA ARG A 68 -5.89 10.12 3.85
C ARG A 68 -4.66 11.01 3.93
N TYR A 69 -3.48 10.40 4.13
CA TYR A 69 -2.22 11.10 4.36
C TYR A 69 -1.17 10.72 3.33
N ARG A 70 -1.59 10.41 2.10
CA ARG A 70 -0.72 9.89 1.02
C ARG A 70 0.49 10.77 0.69
N GLU A 71 0.38 12.08 0.90
CA GLU A 71 1.44 13.06 0.63
C GLU A 71 2.26 13.39 1.88
N SER A 72 1.93 12.78 3.03
CA SER A 72 2.68 13.00 4.26
C SER A 72 4.04 12.30 4.21
N PHE A 73 5.00 12.87 4.93
CA PHE A 73 6.34 12.28 5.11
C PHE A 73 6.28 10.81 5.59
N TRP A 74 5.25 10.46 6.38
CA TRP A 74 5.08 9.14 6.99
C TRP A 74 4.38 8.12 6.09
N ALA A 75 3.87 8.51 4.92
CA ALA A 75 3.16 7.61 4.01
C ALA A 75 4.07 6.48 3.51
N GLY A 76 5.33 6.79 3.20
CA GLY A 76 6.31 5.78 2.78
C GLY A 76 6.53 4.71 3.85
N GLU A 77 6.63 5.13 5.11
CA GLU A 77 6.83 4.21 6.23
C GLU A 77 5.58 3.35 6.48
N ALA A 78 4.39 3.95 6.44
CA ALA A 78 3.14 3.18 6.52
C ALA A 78 3.01 2.14 5.40
N ALA A 79 3.50 2.42 4.19
CA ALA A 79 3.53 1.45 3.10
C ALA A 79 4.51 0.30 3.35
N GLN A 80 5.68 0.59 3.93
CA GLN A 80 6.63 -0.44 4.34
C GLN A 80 6.03 -1.32 5.44
N GLU A 81 5.48 -0.71 6.47
CA GLU A 81 4.80 -1.41 7.56
C GLU A 81 3.69 -2.31 7.03
N LEU A 82 2.81 -1.80 6.16
CA LEU A 82 1.76 -2.60 5.53
C LEU A 82 2.29 -3.82 4.76
N ARG A 83 3.48 -3.72 4.14
CA ARG A 83 4.12 -4.84 3.42
C ARG A 83 4.72 -5.87 4.37
N LEU A 84 5.26 -5.42 5.51
CA LEU A 84 5.86 -6.27 6.54
C LEU A 84 4.80 -6.99 7.36
N LEU A 85 3.64 -6.37 7.56
CA LEU A 85 2.44 -7.04 8.08
C LEU A 85 2.07 -8.11 7.05
N LYS A 86 2.29 -9.39 7.41
CA LYS A 86 2.13 -10.53 6.51
C LYS A 86 0.85 -10.36 5.68
N PRO A 87 0.95 -10.31 4.34
CA PRO A 87 -0.24 -10.28 3.53
C PRO A 87 -0.93 -11.63 3.75
N ASN A 88 -2.12 -11.60 4.34
CA ASN A 88 -3.05 -12.71 4.15
C ASN A 88 -3.49 -12.65 2.67
N ALA A 89 -2.63 -13.14 1.77
CA ALA A 89 -2.85 -13.52 0.38
C ALA A 89 -3.74 -12.65 -0.54
N SER A 90 -4.06 -11.39 -0.21
CA SER A 90 -5.09 -10.63 -0.95
C SER A 90 -4.67 -9.22 -1.38
N SER A 91 -3.38 -8.97 -1.47
CA SER A 91 -2.86 -7.80 -2.20
C SER A 91 -1.72 -8.24 -3.10
N GLN A 92 -2.09 -9.10 -4.06
CA GLN A 92 -1.35 -9.26 -5.30
C GLN A 92 -1.26 -7.88 -5.93
N ALA A 93 -0.08 -7.23 -5.81
CA ALA A 93 0.21 -6.05 -6.60
C ALA A 93 0.22 -6.49 -8.07
N PRO A 94 -0.59 -5.88 -8.96
CA PRO A 94 -0.29 -5.96 -10.37
C PRO A 94 0.94 -5.09 -10.61
N SER A 95 2.13 -5.68 -10.53
CA SER A 95 3.27 -5.24 -11.33
C SER A 95 2.93 -5.54 -12.79
N ALA A 96 1.96 -4.78 -13.32
CA ALA A 96 1.70 -4.66 -14.74
C ALA A 96 2.85 -3.86 -15.38
N GLN A 97 4.04 -4.43 -15.38
CA GLN A 97 4.98 -4.20 -16.48
C GLN A 97 4.53 -5.08 -17.64
N ARG A 98 3.36 -4.78 -18.22
CA ARG A 98 3.14 -5.09 -19.64
C ARG A 98 3.96 -4.07 -20.41
N ILE A 99 5.23 -4.38 -20.60
CA ILE A 99 5.96 -3.88 -21.76
C ILE A 99 5.12 -4.26 -22.99
N PRO A 100 4.57 -3.31 -23.76
CA PRO A 100 3.84 -3.65 -24.98
C PRO A 100 4.78 -4.39 -25.94
N PRO A 101 4.35 -5.48 -26.61
CA PRO A 101 5.11 -6.07 -27.71
C PRO A 101 4.88 -5.24 -28.97
N LEU A 102 5.62 -4.13 -29.11
CA LEU A 102 5.64 -3.32 -30.32
C LEU A 102 6.97 -3.52 -31.08
N LEU A 103 7.05 -4.65 -31.80
CA LEU A 103 7.65 -4.85 -33.14
C LEU A 103 7.93 -6.35 -33.34
N THR A 104 6.90 -7.12 -33.71
CA THR A 104 7.15 -8.37 -34.45
C THR A 104 7.06 -8.02 -35.93
N ALA A 105 8.21 -7.98 -36.60
CA ALA A 105 8.34 -7.75 -38.03
C ALA A 105 7.46 -8.71 -38.85
N PRO A 106 6.97 -8.32 -40.04
CA PRO A 106 6.27 -9.23 -40.93
C PRO A 106 7.28 -10.29 -41.43
N SER A 107 7.21 -11.49 -40.85
CA SER A 107 7.99 -12.63 -41.32
C SER A 107 7.27 -13.25 -42.50
N SER A 108 7.90 -13.17 -43.67
CA SER A 108 7.51 -13.75 -44.94
C SER A 108 7.01 -15.18 -44.83
N THR A 109 5.88 -15.49 -45.47
CA THR A 109 5.47 -16.87 -45.78
C THR A 109 5.77 -17.15 -47.25
N PRO A 110 6.76 -17.99 -47.58
CA PRO A 110 6.78 -18.74 -48.81
C PRO A 110 6.41 -20.19 -48.47
N ALA A 111 5.19 -20.59 -48.81
CA ALA A 111 4.78 -21.99 -48.79
C ALA A 111 4.04 -22.28 -50.09
N ASP A 112 4.86 -22.52 -51.09
CA ASP A 112 4.61 -23.34 -52.26
C ASP A 112 3.76 -24.57 -51.90
N ALA A 113 2.68 -24.80 -52.65
CA ALA A 113 2.27 -26.11 -53.17
C ALA A 113 0.75 -26.16 -53.40
N LEU A 114 0.30 -25.74 -54.59
CA LEU A 114 -0.79 -26.40 -55.33
C LEU A 114 -0.72 -25.98 -56.82
N PRO A 115 -0.26 -26.86 -57.74
CA PRO A 115 -0.68 -26.82 -59.15
C PRO A 115 -1.33 -28.17 -59.56
N PRO A 116 -1.86 -28.34 -60.79
CA PRO A 116 -2.11 -27.38 -61.87
C PRO A 116 -3.55 -27.41 -62.46
N ASN A 117 -3.94 -26.29 -63.06
CA ASN A 117 -4.59 -26.12 -64.38
C ASN A 117 -5.67 -27.12 -64.87
N SER A 118 -6.90 -26.63 -65.07
CA SER A 118 -7.64 -26.85 -66.32
C SER A 118 -8.79 -25.84 -66.50
N PRO A 119 -8.84 -25.10 -67.63
CA PRO A 119 -9.97 -24.25 -68.00
C PRO A 119 -11.05 -25.09 -68.71
N LYS A 120 -12.33 -24.81 -68.47
CA LYS A 120 -13.42 -25.30 -69.33
C LYS A 120 -13.92 -24.17 -70.25
N PRO A 121 -14.06 -24.42 -71.57
CA PRO A 121 -14.45 -23.42 -72.54
C PRO A 121 -15.96 -23.18 -72.57
N ARG A 122 -16.33 -22.10 -73.27
CA ARG A 122 -17.68 -21.77 -73.75
C ARG A 122 -18.17 -22.80 -74.77
#